data_AF-A0A3D5RUN5-F1
#
_entry.id   AF-A0A3D5RUN5-F1
#
_cell.length_a   1.000
_cell.length_b   1.000
_cell.length_c   1.000
_cell.angle_alpha   90.00
_cell.angle_beta   90.00
_cell.angle_gamma   90.00
#
_symmetry.space_group_name_H-M   'P 1'
#
loop_
_entity.id
_entity.type
_entity.pdbx_description
1 polymer ?
#
loop_
_entity_poly.entity_id
_entity_poly.type
_entity_poly.pdbx_seq_one_letter_code
_entity_poly.pdbx_strand_id
1 'polypeptide(L)'
;SVLKDVYKTTVFDLSRWRNAQRPMGAMGPNGPVMPTRIITKPPSAELKPNQTDQDTLPPYDVLDGILKGLIEGEMGVHSLAAQGFKEAVVRRIYRMLKIAEYKRRQAPPGVKITHIAFGRDYRYPITNGFDDSVEPSI
;
A
#
# COMPACT_ATOMS: atom_id res chain seq x y z
N SER A 1 -9.08 -10.79 3.21
CA SER A 1 -9.62 -9.48 3.64
C SER A 1 -10.22 -8.76 2.44
N VAL A 2 -11.32 -8.03 2.62
CA VAL A 2 -12.07 -7.36 1.54
C VAL A 2 -11.27 -6.22 0.90
N LEU A 3 -10.45 -5.51 1.68
CA LEU A 3 -9.63 -4.39 1.22
C LEU A 3 -8.16 -4.77 1.00
N LYS A 4 -7.87 -6.08 0.82
CA LYS A 4 -6.49 -6.57 0.73
C LYS A 4 -5.72 -5.95 -0.45
N ASP A 5 -6.42 -5.71 -1.55
CA ASP A 5 -5.86 -5.24 -2.81
C ASP A 5 -6.28 -3.79 -3.13
N VAL A 6 -6.39 -2.96 -2.08
CA VAL A 6 -6.78 -1.55 -2.19
C VAL A 6 -5.74 -0.70 -1.47
N TYR A 7 -5.08 0.18 -2.22
CA TYR A 7 -4.14 1.15 -1.66
C TYR A 7 -4.85 2.12 -0.71
N LYS A 8 -4.08 2.70 0.22
CA LYS A 8 -4.67 3.48 1.31
C LYS A 8 -5.30 4.78 0.80
N THR A 9 -4.69 5.45 -0.16
CA THR A 9 -5.26 6.58 -0.89
C THR A 9 -6.62 6.22 -1.51
N THR A 10 -6.70 5.08 -2.20
CA THR A 10 -7.94 4.57 -2.79
C THR A 10 -9.00 4.26 -1.73
N VAL A 11 -8.64 3.75 -0.55
CA VAL A 11 -9.59 3.57 0.56
C VAL A 11 -10.23 4.90 0.97
N PHE A 12 -9.45 5.98 1.06
CA PHE A 12 -9.97 7.30 1.39
C PHE A 12 -10.89 7.84 0.28
N ASP A 13 -10.53 7.64 -0.98
CA ASP A 13 -11.35 8.07 -2.12
C ASP A 13 -12.67 7.30 -2.19
N LEU A 14 -12.63 5.98 -2.00
CA LEU A 14 -13.83 5.14 -1.90
C LEU A 14 -14.72 5.55 -0.73
N SER A 15 -14.13 5.96 0.40
CA SER A 15 -14.88 6.44 1.56
C SER A 15 -15.63 7.75 1.26
N ARG A 16 -14.97 8.69 0.58
CA ARG A 16 -15.60 9.94 0.12
C ARG A 16 -16.69 9.66 -0.90
N TRP A 17 -16.40 8.81 -1.89
CA TRP A 17 -17.36 8.41 -2.90
C TRP A 17 -18.60 7.74 -2.29
N ARG A 18 -18.42 6.80 -1.35
CA ARG A 18 -19.55 6.14 -0.67
C ARG A 18 -20.38 7.12 0.16
N ASN A 19 -19.80 8.19 0.71
CA ASN A 19 -20.60 9.20 1.39
C ASN A 19 -21.45 10.04 0.43
N ALA A 20 -20.97 10.26 -0.79
CA ALA A 20 -21.68 11.01 -1.83
C ALA A 20 -22.70 10.15 -2.60
N GLN A 21 -22.49 8.83 -2.64
CA GLN A 21 -23.25 7.90 -3.49
C GLN A 21 -23.87 6.77 -2.66
N ARG A 22 -25.09 6.37 -3.00
CA ARG A 22 -25.67 5.10 -2.51
C ARG A 22 -25.74 4.11 -3.68
N PRO A 23 -24.85 3.11 -3.73
CA PRO A 23 -24.88 2.10 -4.78
C PRO A 23 -26.21 1.32 -4.77
N MET A 24 -26.66 0.92 -5.94
CA MET A 24 -27.81 0.02 -6.08
C MET A 24 -27.53 -1.29 -5.31
N GLY A 25 -28.50 -1.74 -4.52
CA GLY A 25 -28.35 -2.93 -3.66
C GLY A 25 -27.60 -2.69 -2.34
N ALA A 26 -27.15 -1.47 -2.04
CA ALA A 26 -26.53 -1.18 -0.76
C ALA A 26 -27.53 -1.31 0.41
N MET A 27 -27.17 -2.14 1.39
CA MET A 27 -27.96 -2.40 2.60
C MET A 27 -27.78 -1.34 3.71
N GLY A 28 -26.81 -0.43 3.55
CA GLY A 28 -26.56 0.65 4.50
C GLY A 28 -27.55 1.83 4.35
N PRO A 29 -27.52 2.80 5.27
CA PRO A 29 -28.44 3.92 5.26
C PRO A 29 -28.26 4.80 4.01
N ASN A 30 -29.30 5.58 3.71
CA ASN A 30 -29.23 6.68 2.76
C ASN A 30 -28.30 7.77 3.30
N GLY A 31 -27.52 8.40 2.42
CA GLY A 31 -26.57 9.45 2.79
C GLY A 31 -25.21 8.95 3.30
N PRO A 32 -24.46 9.81 4.03
CA PRO A 32 -23.12 9.50 4.53
C PRO A 32 -23.11 8.32 5.51
N VAL A 33 -22.23 7.36 5.27
CA VAL A 33 -22.03 6.18 6.15
C VAL A 33 -20.72 6.28 6.92
N MET A 34 -19.67 6.80 6.28
CA MET A 34 -18.36 6.96 6.89
C MET A 34 -18.28 8.29 7.64
N PRO A 35 -18.00 8.30 8.95
CA PRO A 35 -17.84 9.53 9.70
C PRO A 35 -16.70 10.39 9.12
N THR A 36 -16.97 11.68 8.87
CA THR A 36 -15.99 12.62 8.28
C THR A 36 -14.69 12.65 9.07
N ARG A 37 -14.77 12.59 10.40
CA ARG A 37 -13.59 12.56 11.28
C ARG A 37 -12.62 11.41 10.99
N ILE A 38 -13.10 10.27 10.49
CA ILE A 38 -12.25 9.11 10.17
C ILE A 38 -11.51 9.35 8.84
N ILE A 39 -12.12 10.08 7.92
CA ILE A 39 -11.56 10.41 6.60
C ILE A 39 -10.56 11.57 6.70
N THR A 40 -10.87 12.57 7.53
CA THR A 40 -10.06 13.80 7.64
C THR A 40 -8.99 13.73 8.72
N LYS A 41 -9.09 12.78 9.66
CA LYS A 41 -8.01 12.57 10.63
C LYS A 41 -6.74 12.27 9.82
N PRO A 42 -5.63 12.98 10.10
CA PRO A 42 -4.35 12.69 9.48
C PRO A 42 -4.07 11.20 9.65
N PRO A 43 -3.49 10.54 8.63
CA PRO A 43 -3.13 9.14 8.72
C PRO A 43 -2.17 8.93 9.90
N SER A 44 -2.75 8.59 11.05
CA SER A 44 -2.02 8.13 12.21
C SER A 44 -1.92 6.65 11.99
N ALA A 45 -0.74 6.20 11.58
CA ALA A 45 -0.45 4.79 11.58
C ALA A 45 -0.79 4.25 12.99
N GLU A 46 -1.66 3.24 13.00
CA GLU A 46 -2.43 2.81 14.17
C GLU A 46 -1.48 2.17 15.18
N LEU A 47 -0.95 2.96 16.11
CA LEU A 47 -0.13 2.47 17.19
C LEU A 47 -0.86 2.43 18.53
N LYS A 48 -0.59 1.31 19.20
CA LYS A 48 -0.89 1.03 20.61
C LYS A 48 -0.43 2.19 21.51
N PRO A 49 -0.99 2.30 22.74
CA PRO A 49 -0.51 3.25 23.73
C PRO A 49 1.02 3.09 23.92
N ASN A 50 1.75 4.20 23.78
CA ASN A 50 3.21 4.33 23.92
C ASN A 50 4.09 3.86 22.74
N GLN A 51 3.54 3.67 21.54
CA GLN A 51 4.38 3.48 20.36
C GLN A 51 4.31 4.71 19.45
N THR A 52 5.46 5.30 19.12
CA THR A 52 5.61 6.45 18.21
C THR A 52 5.81 5.96 16.77
N ASP A 53 4.88 6.30 15.87
CA ASP A 53 4.95 5.96 14.43
C ASP A 53 5.54 7.10 13.58
N GLN A 54 6.15 8.09 14.23
CA GLN A 54 6.65 9.29 13.55
C GLN A 54 7.93 9.08 12.72
N ASP A 55 8.51 7.87 12.69
CA ASP A 55 9.81 7.65 12.01
C ASP A 55 9.76 6.73 10.77
N THR A 56 8.65 6.01 10.48
CA THR A 56 8.78 4.77 9.68
C THR A 56 8.35 4.81 8.21
N LEU A 57 7.32 5.58 7.85
CA LEU A 57 6.75 5.55 6.49
C LEU A 57 6.56 6.97 5.94
N PRO A 58 6.72 7.17 4.62
CA PRO A 58 6.40 8.45 3.99
C PRO A 58 4.86 8.65 3.96
N PRO A 59 4.39 9.87 3.63
CA PRO A 59 2.97 10.13 3.34
C PRO A 59 2.35 9.10 2.39
N TYR A 60 1.07 8.78 2.56
CA TYR A 60 0.44 7.67 1.83
C TYR A 60 0.38 7.86 0.31
N ASP A 61 0.28 9.09 -0.17
CA ASP A 61 0.40 9.42 -1.59
C ASP A 61 1.78 9.02 -2.15
N VAL A 62 2.85 9.30 -1.40
CA VAL A 62 4.21 8.90 -1.75
C VAL A 62 4.38 7.38 -1.60
N LEU A 63 3.91 6.80 -0.51
CA LEU A 63 4.01 5.35 -0.25
C LEU A 63 3.30 4.53 -1.33
N ASP A 64 2.04 4.87 -1.62
CA ASP A 64 1.23 4.16 -2.60
C ASP A 64 1.81 4.34 -4.01
N GLY A 65 2.36 5.52 -4.33
CA GLY A 65 3.08 5.75 -5.59
C GLY A 65 4.29 4.82 -5.76
N ILE A 66 5.13 4.72 -4.73
CA ILE A 66 6.29 3.81 -4.72
C ILE A 66 5.84 2.36 -4.83
N LEU A 67 4.83 1.93 -4.05
CA LEU A 67 4.35 0.54 -4.07
C LEU A 67 3.75 0.15 -5.42
N LYS A 68 2.97 1.04 -6.06
CA LYS A 68 2.46 0.82 -7.41
C LYS A 68 3.59 0.60 -8.41
N GLY A 69 4.63 1.43 -8.34
CA GLY A 69 5.81 1.27 -9.18
C GLY A 69 6.56 -0.04 -8.96
N LEU A 70 6.81 -0.40 -7.69
CA LEU A 70 7.53 -1.63 -7.33
C LEU A 70 6.74 -2.91 -7.65
N ILE A 71 5.41 -2.89 -7.48
CA ILE A 71 4.56 -4.09 -7.57
C ILE A 71 3.94 -4.23 -8.95
N GLU A 72 3.21 -3.21 -9.42
CA GLU A 72 2.46 -3.26 -10.67
C GLU A 72 3.29 -2.83 -11.87
N GLY A 73 4.19 -1.87 -11.68
CA GLY A 73 5.13 -1.40 -12.71
C GLY A 73 6.41 -2.23 -12.81
N GLU A 74 6.62 -3.19 -11.89
CA GLU A 74 7.84 -4.00 -11.78
C GLU A 74 9.14 -3.16 -11.85
N MET A 75 9.09 -1.94 -11.34
CA MET A 75 10.20 -0.98 -11.44
C MET A 75 11.25 -1.24 -10.35
N GLY A 76 12.51 -1.03 -10.72
CA GLY A 76 13.60 -1.03 -9.75
C GLY A 76 13.75 0.30 -9.00
N VAL A 77 14.58 0.27 -7.95
CA VAL A 77 14.82 1.43 -7.07
C VAL A 77 15.25 2.68 -7.85
N HIS A 78 16.22 2.54 -8.75
CA HIS A 78 16.76 3.65 -9.54
C HIS A 78 15.75 4.25 -10.51
N SER A 79 14.92 3.40 -11.12
CA SER A 79 13.88 3.86 -12.05
C SER A 79 12.81 4.69 -11.32
N LEU A 80 12.46 4.31 -10.08
CA LEU A 80 11.55 5.10 -9.25
C LEU A 80 12.20 6.39 -8.76
N ALA A 81 13.50 6.37 -8.44
CA ALA A 81 14.22 7.59 -8.09
C ALA A 81 14.23 8.59 -9.25
N ALA A 82 14.43 8.11 -10.49
CA ALA A 82 14.36 8.93 -11.70
C ALA A 82 12.97 9.54 -11.96
N GLN A 83 11.90 8.96 -11.42
CA GLN A 83 10.54 9.53 -11.46
C GLN A 83 10.31 10.63 -10.41
N GLY A 84 11.32 10.99 -9.62
CA GLY A 84 11.26 12.07 -8.64
C GLY A 84 10.99 11.61 -7.20
N PHE A 85 10.92 10.30 -6.94
CA PHE A 85 10.89 9.80 -5.57
C PHE A 85 12.28 9.91 -4.93
N LYS A 86 12.35 10.25 -3.63
CA LYS A 86 13.62 10.24 -2.90
C LYS A 86 14.16 8.81 -2.82
N GLU A 87 15.33 8.56 -3.41
CA GLU A 87 15.91 7.23 -3.51
C GLU A 87 16.04 6.51 -2.15
N ALA A 88 16.48 7.23 -1.10
CA ALA A 88 16.57 6.69 0.26
C ALA A 88 15.22 6.17 0.78
N VAL A 89 14.12 6.84 0.41
CA VAL A 89 12.76 6.41 0.76
C VAL A 89 12.37 5.18 -0.06
N VAL A 90 12.63 5.16 -1.37
CA VAL A 90 12.35 4.00 -2.23
C VAL A 90 13.08 2.75 -1.74
N ARG A 91 14.39 2.86 -1.45
CA ARG A 91 15.21 1.76 -0.89
C ARG A 91 14.62 1.21 0.40
N ARG A 92 14.19 2.11 1.29
CA ARG A 92 13.56 1.73 2.56
C ARG A 92 12.26 0.96 2.32
N ILE A 93 11.38 1.46 1.47
CA ILE A 93 10.09 0.82 1.16
C ILE A 93 10.29 -0.52 0.47
N TYR A 94 11.22 -0.62 -0.48
CA TYR A 94 11.58 -1.88 -1.13
C TYR A 94 12.05 -2.93 -0.11
N ARG A 95 12.93 -2.55 0.82
CA ARG A 95 13.37 -3.43 1.91
C ARG A 95 12.20 -3.89 2.79
N MET A 96 11.31 -2.96 3.18
CA MET A 96 10.13 -3.30 3.98
C MET A 96 9.18 -4.24 3.23
N LEU A 97 8.97 -4.00 1.93
CA LEU A 97 8.19 -4.86 1.06
C LEU A 97 8.76 -6.27 1.05
N LYS A 98 10.07 -6.44 0.85
CA LYS A 98 10.75 -7.75 0.90
C LYS A 98 10.55 -8.46 2.24
N ILE A 99 10.86 -7.79 3.35
CA ILE A 99 10.78 -8.39 4.69
C ILE A 99 9.35 -8.81 5.04
N ALA A 100 8.33 -8.12 4.53
CA ALA A 100 6.93 -8.45 4.80
C ALA A 100 6.40 -9.67 4.01
N GLU A 101 7.20 -10.32 3.16
CA GLU A 101 6.76 -11.46 2.34
C GLU A 101 6.20 -12.62 3.18
N TYR A 102 6.87 -12.96 4.30
CA TYR A 102 6.38 -14.03 5.18
C TYR A 102 4.99 -13.72 5.76
N LYS A 103 4.71 -12.45 6.10
CA LYS A 103 3.40 -12.02 6.62
C LYS A 103 2.33 -12.11 5.53
N ARG A 104 2.66 -11.73 4.30
CA ARG A 104 1.71 -11.78 3.17
C ARG A 104 1.29 -13.20 2.80
N ARG A 105 2.19 -14.18 2.90
CA ARG A 105 1.86 -15.59 2.65
C ARG A 105 0.90 -16.19 3.67
N GLN A 106 0.86 -15.63 4.88
CA GLN A 106 -0.09 -16.03 5.93
C GLN A 106 -1.41 -15.25 5.84
N ALA A 107 -1.51 -14.24 4.97
CA ALA A 107 -2.70 -13.42 4.86
C ALA A 107 -3.85 -14.20 4.19
N PRO A 108 -5.10 -14.03 4.67
CA PRO A 108 -6.24 -14.71 4.07
C PRO A 108 -6.47 -14.27 2.62
N PRO A 109 -7.19 -15.08 1.81
CA PRO A 109 -7.64 -14.68 0.48
C PRO A 109 -8.37 -13.32 0.51
N GLY A 110 -8.26 -12.58 -0.58
CA GLY A 110 -8.90 -11.28 -0.75
C GLY A 110 -9.30 -11.06 -2.20
N VAL A 111 -10.18 -10.08 -2.42
CA VAL A 111 -10.63 -9.71 -3.77
C VAL A 111 -9.48 -9.03 -4.51
N LYS A 112 -9.25 -9.43 -5.75
CA LYS A 112 -8.30 -8.78 -6.67
C LYS A 112 -9.00 -7.67 -7.45
N ILE A 113 -8.40 -6.50 -7.48
CA ILE A 113 -8.85 -5.29 -8.17
C ILE A 113 -7.72 -4.72 -9.05
N THR A 114 -6.47 -4.84 -8.61
CA THR A 114 -5.29 -4.35 -9.33
C THR A 114 -4.80 -5.36 -10.39
N HIS A 115 -3.83 -4.95 -11.21
CA HIS A 115 -3.23 -5.84 -12.20
C HIS A 115 -2.39 -6.95 -11.56
N ILE A 116 -1.65 -6.63 -10.50
CA ILE A 116 -0.76 -7.54 -9.76
C ILE A 116 -1.16 -7.55 -8.28
N ALA A 117 -1.83 -8.64 -7.86
CA ALA A 117 -2.27 -8.80 -6.48
C ALA A 117 -1.37 -9.75 -5.68
N PHE A 118 -1.27 -9.50 -4.37
CA PHE A 118 -0.54 -10.38 -3.46
C PHE A 118 -1.19 -11.77 -3.36
N GLY A 119 -0.43 -12.80 -3.75
CA GLY A 119 -0.86 -14.20 -3.73
C GLY A 119 -0.44 -14.93 -4.99
N ARG A 120 -1.39 -15.18 -5.90
CA ARG A 120 -1.11 -15.95 -7.12
C ARG A 120 -0.17 -15.21 -8.07
N ASP A 121 -0.27 -13.89 -8.16
CA ASP A 121 0.45 -13.08 -9.15
C ASP A 121 1.81 -12.62 -8.62
N TYR A 122 1.86 -12.11 -7.39
CA TYR A 122 3.12 -11.71 -6.74
C TYR A 122 3.75 -12.87 -5.96
N ARG A 123 4.77 -13.52 -6.53
CA ARG A 123 5.44 -14.70 -5.93
C ARG A 123 6.95 -14.45 -5.74
N TYR A 124 7.32 -13.93 -4.58
CA TYR A 124 8.72 -13.78 -4.20
C TYR A 124 9.12 -14.82 -3.13
N PRO A 125 10.38 -15.28 -3.11
CA PRO A 125 10.86 -16.17 -2.06
C PRO A 125 10.86 -15.46 -0.70
N ILE A 126 10.57 -16.20 0.38
CA ILE A 126 10.67 -15.66 1.75
C ILE A 126 12.13 -15.39 2.09
N THR A 127 13.00 -16.37 1.86
CA THR A 127 14.45 -16.22 1.96
C THR A 127 14.96 -15.59 0.67
N ASN A 128 15.16 -14.27 0.67
CA ASN A 128 15.51 -13.50 -0.52
C ASN A 128 16.71 -12.57 -0.28
N GLY A 129 17.88 -12.96 -0.81
CA GLY A 129 19.12 -12.17 -0.77
C GLY A 129 19.29 -11.17 -1.92
N PHE A 130 18.38 -11.13 -2.90
CA PHE A 130 18.52 -10.25 -4.07
C PHE A 130 18.43 -8.77 -3.68
N ASP A 131 19.43 -7.98 -4.03
CA ASP A 131 19.45 -6.54 -3.78
C ASP A 131 19.39 -5.76 -5.09
N ASP A 132 18.19 -5.31 -5.44
CA ASP A 132 17.91 -4.53 -6.65
C ASP A 132 18.42 -3.08 -6.58
N SER A 133 19.01 -2.72 -5.44
CA SER A 133 19.50 -1.39 -5.17
C SER A 133 20.99 -1.23 -5.52
N VAL A 134 21.64 -2.34 -5.87
CA VAL A 134 23.02 -2.38 -6.38
C VAL A 134 22.93 -2.35 -7.90
N GLU A 135 23.55 -1.35 -8.54
CA GLU A 135 23.68 -1.38 -10.01
C GLU A 135 24.43 -2.66 -10.41
N PRO A 136 24.00 -3.37 -11.47
CA PRO A 136 24.74 -4.52 -11.95
C PRO A 136 26.14 -4.05 -12.33
N SER A 137 27.13 -4.49 -11.56
CA SER A 137 28.54 -4.36 -11.92
C SER A 137 28.77 -5.23 -13.16
N ILE A 138 28.83 -4.60 -14.32
CA ILE A 138 29.27 -5.22 -15.58
C ILE A 138 30.78 -5.42 -15.51
#